data_AF-A0A2J8VYY0-F1
#
_entry.id   AF-A0A2J8VYY0-F1
#
_cell.length_a   1.000
_cell.length_b   1.000
_cell.length_c   1.000
_cell.angle_alpha   90.00
_cell.angle_beta   90.00
_cell.angle_gamma   90.00
#
_symmetry.space_group_name_H-M   'P 1'
#
loop_
_entity.id
_entity.type
_entity.pdbx_description
1 polymer ?
#
loop_
_entity_poly.entity_id
_entity_poly.type
_entity_poly.pdbx_seq_one_letter_code
_entity_poly.pdbx_strand_id
1 'polypeptide(L)'
;FGKSDPFLEFYKPGDDGKWMLVHRTEVIKYTLDPVWKPFTVPLVSLCDGDMEKPIQVMCYDYDNDGGHDFIGEFQTSVSQMCEARDSVPLEFECINPKKQRKKKNYKNSGIIILRSCKINRDYTFLDYILGGCQLMFTPWARLLQSTCCGELPADRGDGHCSTRQPQVGIDFTASNGNPLDPSSLHYINPMGTNEYLSAIWAVGQIIQDYDSDKMFPALGFGAQLPPDWKVSHEFAINFNPTNPFCSGVDGIAQAYSACLPHIRFYGPTNFSPIVNHVAR
;
A
#
# COMPACT_ATOMS: atom_id res chain seq x y z
N PHE A 1 24.22 -33.12 -30.43
CA PHE A 1 24.36 -31.78 -29.81
C PHE A 1 23.62 -31.82 -28.49
N GLY A 2 24.30 -31.55 -27.38
CA GLY A 2 23.66 -31.46 -26.07
C GLY A 2 22.70 -30.27 -26.06
N LYS A 3 21.52 -30.45 -25.47
CA LYS A 3 20.59 -29.35 -25.20
C LYS A 3 21.00 -28.70 -23.88
N SER A 4 20.75 -27.40 -23.75
CA SER A 4 21.02 -26.66 -22.52
C SER A 4 19.82 -26.73 -21.56
N ASP A 5 20.07 -26.35 -20.32
CA ASP A 5 19.11 -26.14 -19.24
C ASP A 5 19.08 -24.65 -18.85
N PRO A 6 18.61 -23.74 -19.74
CA PRO A 6 18.78 -22.31 -19.57
C PRO A 6 17.91 -21.68 -18.46
N PHE A 7 18.48 -20.69 -17.78
CA PHE A 7 17.78 -19.75 -16.88
C PHE A 7 18.36 -18.33 -16.99
N LEU A 8 17.57 -17.34 -16.55
CA LEU A 8 17.96 -15.93 -16.53
C LEU A 8 18.12 -15.41 -15.12
N GLU A 9 19.05 -14.47 -14.97
CA GLU A 9 19.27 -13.67 -13.76
C GLU A 9 19.22 -12.18 -14.10
N PHE A 10 18.46 -11.43 -13.32
CA PHE A 10 18.27 -9.99 -13.47
C PHE A 10 19.00 -9.26 -12.35
N TYR A 11 19.79 -8.26 -12.73
CA TYR A 11 20.64 -7.52 -11.83
C TYR A 11 20.39 -6.02 -11.96
N LYS A 12 20.48 -5.32 -10.82
CA LYS A 12 20.48 -3.86 -10.74
C LYS A 12 21.83 -3.33 -10.25
N PRO A 13 22.18 -2.06 -10.51
CA PRO A 13 23.32 -1.42 -9.88
C PRO A 13 23.06 -1.24 -8.38
N GLY A 14 23.96 -1.75 -7.54
CA GLY A 14 23.98 -1.49 -6.10
C GLY A 14 24.71 -0.18 -5.78
N ASP A 15 24.51 0.32 -4.56
CA ASP A 15 25.13 1.57 -4.08
C ASP A 15 26.67 1.51 -4.03
N ASP A 16 27.23 0.29 -3.90
CA ASP A 16 28.67 0.02 -3.92
C ASP A 16 29.25 -0.11 -5.34
N GLY A 17 28.43 0.13 -6.37
CA GLY A 17 28.79 0.00 -7.78
C GLY A 17 28.84 -1.45 -8.28
N LYS A 18 28.47 -2.44 -7.46
CA LYS A 18 28.36 -3.84 -7.90
C LYS A 18 26.96 -4.16 -8.36
N TRP A 19 26.85 -5.17 -9.22
CA TRP A 19 25.57 -5.72 -9.64
C TRP A 19 24.93 -6.55 -8.52
N MET A 20 23.69 -6.23 -8.18
CA MET A 20 22.90 -6.91 -7.17
C MET A 20 21.82 -7.75 -7.84
N LEU A 21 21.78 -9.05 -7.54
CA LEU A 21 20.76 -9.96 -8.07
C LEU A 21 19.38 -9.58 -7.51
N VAL A 22 18.43 -9.36 -8.40
CA VAL A 22 17.04 -9.00 -8.06
C VAL A 22 16.09 -10.16 -8.30
N HIS A 23 16.27 -10.88 -9.40
CA HIS A 23 15.36 -11.96 -9.78
C HIS A 23 16.10 -13.06 -10.55
N ARG A 24 15.62 -14.31 -10.39
CA ARG A 24 16.08 -15.48 -11.13
C ARG A 24 14.87 -16.26 -11.62
N THR A 25 14.85 -16.63 -12.89
CA THR A 25 13.79 -17.45 -13.47
C THR A 25 13.93 -18.92 -13.08
N GLU A 26 12.94 -19.74 -13.41
CA GLU A 26 13.11 -21.19 -13.37
C GLU A 26 14.13 -21.68 -14.41
N VAL A 27 14.67 -22.86 -14.16
CA VAL A 27 15.51 -23.61 -15.11
C VAL A 27 14.59 -24.42 -16.02
N ILE A 28 14.72 -24.24 -17.33
CA ILE A 28 14.00 -25.05 -18.33
C ILE A 28 14.94 -26.11 -18.87
N LYS A 29 14.69 -27.38 -18.57
CA LYS A 29 15.60 -28.46 -18.94
C LYS A 29 15.49 -28.86 -20.41
N TYR A 30 16.61 -29.23 -21.01
CA TYR A 30 16.77 -29.85 -22.31
C TYR A 30 16.09 -29.07 -23.45
N THR A 31 16.41 -27.78 -23.57
CA THR A 31 15.89 -26.90 -24.62
C THR A 31 16.93 -25.90 -25.15
N LEU A 32 16.75 -25.45 -26.39
CA LEU A 32 17.45 -24.31 -26.97
C LEU A 32 16.52 -23.09 -27.15
N ASP A 33 15.21 -23.30 -26.97
CA ASP A 33 14.15 -22.31 -27.11
C ASP A 33 13.31 -22.28 -25.82
N PRO A 34 13.88 -21.85 -24.68
CA PRO A 34 13.16 -21.81 -23.41
C PRO A 34 12.02 -20.79 -23.43
N VAL A 35 10.92 -21.14 -22.78
CA VAL A 35 9.81 -20.23 -22.48
C VAL A 35 9.61 -20.23 -20.98
N TRP A 36 10.11 -19.18 -20.32
CA TRP A 36 9.94 -18.99 -18.88
C TRP A 36 8.54 -18.48 -18.55
N LYS A 37 8.07 -18.81 -17.34
CA LYS A 37 6.80 -18.31 -16.82
C LYS A 37 6.86 -16.79 -16.62
N PRO A 38 5.73 -16.08 -16.81
CA PRO A 38 5.63 -14.69 -16.41
C PRO A 38 5.91 -14.51 -14.92
N PHE A 39 6.58 -13.42 -14.57
CA PHE A 39 6.89 -13.08 -13.19
C PHE A 39 6.62 -11.59 -12.91
N THR A 40 6.55 -11.23 -11.63
CA THR A 40 6.32 -9.86 -11.16
C THR A 40 7.39 -9.49 -10.15
N VAL A 41 7.99 -8.30 -10.31
CA VAL A 41 9.00 -7.75 -9.40
C VAL A 41 8.60 -6.30 -9.08
N PRO A 42 8.66 -5.87 -7.80
CA PRO A 42 8.46 -4.48 -7.45
C PRO A 42 9.44 -3.55 -8.18
N LEU A 43 8.96 -2.43 -8.71
CA LEU A 43 9.79 -1.49 -9.47
C LEU A 43 10.97 -0.95 -8.64
N VAL A 44 10.75 -0.74 -7.33
CA VAL A 44 11.80 -0.34 -6.38
C VAL A 44 12.88 -1.41 -6.25
N SER A 45 12.51 -2.69 -6.26
CA SER A 45 13.48 -3.78 -6.20
C SER A 45 14.28 -3.91 -7.50
N LEU A 46 13.64 -3.67 -8.65
CA LEU A 46 14.25 -3.85 -9.97
C LEU A 46 15.15 -2.68 -10.39
N CYS A 47 14.75 -1.45 -10.09
CA CYS A 47 15.45 -0.25 -10.56
C CYS A 47 15.33 0.96 -9.62
N ASP A 48 15.07 0.73 -8.32
CA ASP A 48 14.87 1.79 -7.30
C ASP A 48 13.78 2.81 -7.66
N GLY A 49 12.83 2.42 -8.52
CA GLY A 49 11.77 3.31 -9.03
C GLY A 49 12.18 4.17 -10.23
N ASP A 50 13.45 4.17 -10.63
CA ASP A 50 13.94 4.89 -11.81
C ASP A 50 13.91 3.99 -13.04
N MET A 51 12.98 4.26 -13.96
CA MET A 51 12.73 3.41 -15.13
C MET A 51 13.83 3.47 -16.19
N GLU A 52 14.73 4.46 -16.11
CA GLU A 52 15.84 4.64 -17.05
C GLU A 52 17.12 3.95 -16.56
N LYS A 53 17.17 3.53 -15.28
CA LYS A 53 18.35 2.82 -14.76
C LYS A 53 18.59 1.52 -15.53
N PRO A 54 19.88 1.21 -15.82
CA PRO A 54 20.24 0.01 -16.55
C PRO A 54 20.01 -1.24 -15.70
N ILE A 55 19.42 -2.26 -16.31
CA ILE A 55 19.22 -3.60 -15.78
C ILE A 55 20.10 -4.53 -16.59
N GLN A 56 20.91 -5.33 -15.92
CA GLN A 56 21.72 -6.35 -16.57
C GLN A 56 21.03 -7.70 -16.47
N VAL A 57 20.88 -8.38 -17.60
CA VAL A 57 20.27 -9.70 -17.67
C VAL A 57 21.32 -10.69 -18.16
N MET A 58 21.55 -11.74 -17.37
CA MET A 58 22.51 -12.79 -17.66
C MET A 58 21.78 -14.11 -17.90
N CYS A 59 22.23 -14.86 -18.90
CA CYS A 59 21.72 -16.17 -19.26
C CYS A 59 22.78 -17.23 -18.98
N TYR A 60 22.37 -18.30 -18.30
CA TYR A 60 23.24 -19.39 -17.87
C TYR A 60 22.64 -20.74 -18.27
N ASP A 61 23.51 -21.71 -18.49
CA ASP A 61 23.20 -23.13 -18.60
C ASP A 61 23.33 -23.77 -17.23
N TYR A 62 22.29 -24.43 -16.74
CA TYR A 62 22.31 -25.04 -15.41
C TYR A 62 23.12 -26.33 -15.39
N ASP A 63 24.00 -26.42 -14.39
CA ASP A 63 24.85 -27.59 -14.10
C ASP A 63 24.66 -28.02 -12.65
N ASN A 64 24.59 -29.34 -12.40
CA ASN A 64 24.32 -29.89 -11.08
C ASN A 64 25.45 -29.65 -10.05
N ASP A 65 26.65 -29.26 -10.50
CA ASP A 65 27.81 -28.98 -9.65
C ASP A 65 27.86 -27.52 -9.14
N GLY A 66 26.91 -26.69 -9.57
CA GLY A 66 26.84 -25.25 -9.23
C GLY A 66 27.75 -24.36 -10.09
N GLY A 67 28.53 -24.93 -11.01
CA GLY A 67 29.43 -24.22 -11.91
C GLY A 67 28.78 -23.74 -13.21
N HIS A 68 27.55 -23.21 -13.12
CA HIS A 68 26.69 -22.90 -14.27
C HIS A 68 27.41 -22.19 -15.42
N ASP A 69 27.32 -22.78 -16.61
CA ASP A 69 27.98 -22.29 -17.81
C ASP A 69 27.35 -20.98 -18.32
N PHE A 70 28.16 -19.93 -18.44
CA PHE A 70 27.67 -18.62 -18.91
C PHE A 70 27.36 -18.63 -20.42
N ILE A 71 26.09 -18.42 -20.79
CA ILE A 71 25.63 -18.38 -22.18
C ILE A 71 25.90 -17.01 -22.79
N GLY A 72 25.44 -15.94 -22.13
CA GLY A 72 25.59 -14.55 -22.57
C GLY A 72 24.81 -13.56 -21.71
N GLU A 73 24.90 -12.28 -22.02
CA GLU A 73 24.27 -11.18 -21.30
C GLU A 73 23.79 -10.09 -22.26
N PHE A 74 22.89 -9.24 -21.75
CA PHE A 74 22.49 -7.99 -22.37
C PHE A 74 22.09 -6.97 -21.30
N GLN A 75 21.97 -5.71 -21.69
CA GLN A 75 21.44 -4.64 -20.84
C GLN A 75 20.17 -4.07 -21.45
N THR A 76 19.27 -3.62 -20.59
CA THR A 76 18.00 -2.98 -20.94
C THR A 76 17.60 -2.00 -19.83
N SER A 77 16.54 -1.23 -20.01
CA SER A 77 15.87 -0.48 -18.94
C SER A 77 14.40 -0.90 -18.83
N VAL A 78 13.70 -0.50 -17.76
CA VAL A 78 12.24 -0.73 -17.67
C VAL A 78 11.52 0.03 -18.78
N SER A 79 11.96 1.26 -19.05
CA SER A 79 11.46 2.09 -20.15
C SER A 79 11.50 1.35 -21.48
N GLN A 80 12.67 0.78 -21.83
CA GLN A 80 12.83 -0.03 -23.04
C GLN A 80 11.97 -1.31 -22.99
N MET A 81 11.95 -2.05 -21.87
CA MET A 81 11.15 -3.28 -21.76
C MET A 81 9.65 -3.03 -21.95
N CYS A 82 9.14 -1.88 -21.52
CA CYS A 82 7.73 -1.48 -21.66
C CYS A 82 7.32 -1.17 -23.11
N GLU A 83 8.27 -1.06 -24.04
CA GLU A 83 7.95 -0.95 -25.46
C GLU A 83 7.40 -2.28 -26.02
N ALA A 84 7.68 -3.41 -25.36
CA ALA A 84 7.15 -4.72 -25.75
C ALA A 84 5.63 -4.79 -25.58
N ARG A 85 4.93 -5.12 -26.66
CA ARG A 85 3.48 -5.34 -26.68
C ARG A 85 3.18 -6.76 -27.12
N ASP A 86 2.02 -7.29 -26.75
CA ASP A 86 1.61 -8.67 -27.10
C ASP A 86 1.74 -9.00 -28.61
N SER A 87 1.62 -8.00 -29.49
CA SER A 87 1.80 -8.14 -30.94
C SER A 87 3.18 -7.73 -31.49
N VAL A 88 4.01 -7.07 -30.68
CA VAL A 88 5.34 -6.55 -31.07
C VAL A 88 6.33 -6.88 -29.95
N PRO A 89 6.97 -8.06 -29.99
CA PRO A 89 7.95 -8.43 -28.98
C PRO A 89 9.24 -7.63 -29.15
N LEU A 90 10.00 -7.48 -28.06
CA LEU A 90 11.37 -6.97 -28.10
C LEU A 90 12.35 -8.12 -28.16
N GLU A 91 13.40 -7.95 -28.97
CA GLU A 91 14.45 -8.93 -29.15
C GLU A 91 15.78 -8.36 -28.65
N PHE A 92 16.42 -9.07 -27.72
CA PHE A 92 17.72 -8.72 -27.18
C PHE A 92 18.74 -9.76 -27.60
N GLU A 93 19.83 -9.32 -28.24
CA GLU A 93 20.93 -10.22 -28.56
C GLU A 93 21.66 -10.64 -27.28
N CYS A 94 21.72 -11.94 -27.03
CA CYS A 94 22.43 -12.48 -25.87
C CYS A 94 23.91 -12.62 -26.21
N ILE A 95 24.75 -11.72 -25.71
CA ILE A 95 26.17 -11.63 -26.09
C ILE A 95 27.06 -12.27 -25.03
N ASN A 96 27.99 -13.11 -25.45
CA ASN A 96 29.04 -13.64 -24.58
C ASN A 96 30.35 -12.89 -24.85
N PRO A 97 30.82 -12.01 -23.96
CA PRO A 97 32.01 -11.20 -24.19
C PRO A 97 33.27 -12.05 -24.43
N LYS A 98 33.35 -13.24 -23.82
CA LYS A 98 34.48 -14.16 -24.03
C LYS A 98 34.45 -14.75 -25.45
N LYS A 99 33.28 -15.13 -25.98
CA LYS A 99 33.15 -15.65 -27.35
C LYS A 99 33.33 -14.54 -28.39
N GLN A 100 32.77 -13.35 -28.15
CA GLN A 100 32.89 -12.19 -29.05
C GLN A 100 34.35 -11.78 -29.29
N ARG A 101 35.17 -11.76 -28.24
CA ARG A 101 36.61 -11.46 -28.38
C ARG A 101 37.41 -12.54 -29.09
N LYS A 102 36.98 -13.81 -29.01
CA LYS A 102 37.78 -14.96 -29.50
C LYS A 102 37.39 -15.42 -30.91
N LYS A 103 36.13 -15.26 -31.31
CA LYS A 103 35.58 -15.83 -32.55
C LYS A 103 35.26 -14.71 -33.55
N LYS A 104 35.98 -14.68 -34.68
CA LYS A 104 35.80 -13.65 -35.74
C LYS A 104 34.38 -13.55 -36.31
N ASN A 105 33.63 -14.65 -36.40
CA ASN A 105 32.28 -14.69 -36.98
C ASN A 105 31.19 -14.87 -35.93
N TYR A 106 31.46 -14.50 -34.67
CA TYR A 106 30.45 -14.57 -33.62
C TYR A 106 29.45 -13.42 -33.77
N LYS A 107 28.16 -13.75 -33.79
CA LYS A 107 27.06 -12.78 -33.76
C LYS A 107 26.50 -12.66 -32.35
N ASN A 108 25.87 -13.73 -31.86
CA ASN A 108 25.30 -13.82 -30.53
C ASN A 108 25.26 -15.28 -30.06
N SER A 109 24.88 -15.51 -28.80
CA SER A 109 24.66 -16.83 -28.18
C SER A 109 23.18 -17.23 -28.18
N GLY A 110 22.34 -16.51 -28.91
CA GLY A 110 20.88 -16.61 -28.86
C GLY A 110 20.23 -15.23 -28.81
N ILE A 111 18.91 -15.21 -28.93
CA ILE A 111 18.08 -14.00 -28.85
C ILE A 111 17.08 -14.21 -27.72
N ILE A 112 17.01 -13.25 -26.79
CA ILE A 112 16.02 -13.24 -25.71
C ILE A 112 14.85 -12.38 -26.16
N ILE A 113 13.66 -12.98 -26.18
CA ILE A 113 12.44 -12.34 -26.69
C ILE A 113 11.53 -11.98 -25.52
N LEU A 114 11.36 -10.69 -25.26
CA LEU A 114 10.40 -10.18 -24.29
C LEU A 114 9.06 -9.94 -24.98
N ARG A 115 8.06 -10.77 -24.65
CA ARG A 115 6.74 -10.72 -25.30
C ARG A 115 5.86 -9.58 -24.80
N SER A 116 5.87 -9.31 -23.50
CA SER A 116 5.06 -8.27 -22.89
C SER A 116 5.68 -7.85 -21.56
N CYS A 117 5.72 -6.55 -21.31
CA CYS A 117 6.03 -5.97 -20.01
C CYS A 117 4.95 -4.94 -19.68
N LYS A 118 4.30 -5.07 -18.51
CA LYS A 118 3.23 -4.18 -18.07
C LYS A 118 3.56 -3.70 -16.67
N ILE A 119 3.55 -2.38 -16.48
CA ILE A 119 3.65 -1.77 -15.15
C ILE A 119 2.24 -1.65 -14.60
N ASN A 120 1.93 -2.47 -13.60
CA ASN A 120 0.71 -2.33 -12.83
C ASN A 120 0.99 -1.42 -11.64
N ARG A 121 0.12 -0.44 -11.42
CA ARG A 121 0.11 0.32 -10.16
C ARG A 121 -0.62 -0.51 -9.12
N ASP A 122 0.16 -1.18 -8.29
CA ASP A 122 -0.36 -1.74 -7.04
C ASP A 122 -0.36 -0.61 -6.01
N TYR A 123 -1.53 -0.02 -5.78
CA TYR A 123 -1.71 0.99 -4.76
C TYR A 123 -1.47 0.35 -3.39
N THR A 124 -0.52 0.92 -2.65
CA THR A 124 -0.35 0.56 -1.26
C THR A 124 -1.54 1.08 -0.46
N PHE A 125 -1.74 0.50 0.72
CA PHE A 125 -2.73 1.00 1.67
C PHE A 125 -2.65 2.52 1.88
N LEU A 126 -1.43 3.07 1.96
CA LEU A 126 -1.18 4.51 2.11
C LEU A 126 -1.61 5.31 0.87
N ASP A 127 -1.44 4.79 -0.34
CA ASP A 127 -1.86 5.48 -1.56
C ASP A 127 -3.39 5.62 -1.63
N TYR A 128 -4.14 4.67 -1.06
CA TYR A 128 -5.57 4.83 -0.89
C TYR A 128 -5.89 5.98 0.08
N ILE A 129 -5.20 6.08 1.23
CA ILE A 129 -5.39 7.19 2.19
C ILE A 129 -5.14 8.54 1.52
N LEU A 130 -3.99 8.66 0.85
CA LEU A 130 -3.53 9.90 0.22
C LEU A 130 -4.37 10.26 -1.02
N GLY A 131 -4.93 9.27 -1.70
CA GLY A 131 -5.90 9.44 -2.78
C GLY A 131 -7.31 9.84 -2.32
N GLY A 132 -7.50 10.11 -1.04
CA GLY A 132 -8.79 10.51 -0.47
C GLY A 132 -9.70 9.34 -0.09
N CYS A 133 -9.22 8.08 -0.15
CA CYS A 133 -9.96 6.98 0.47
C CYS A 133 -9.88 7.11 1.99
N GLN A 134 -11.05 7.11 2.62
CA GLN A 134 -11.16 7.17 4.06
C GLN A 134 -10.72 5.85 4.68
N LEU A 135 -9.84 5.94 5.68
CA LEU A 135 -9.59 4.83 6.57
C LEU A 135 -10.60 4.80 7.69
N MET A 136 -11.48 3.80 7.65
CA MET A 136 -12.29 3.41 8.79
C MET A 136 -11.59 2.23 9.50
N PHE A 137 -10.91 2.50 10.62
CA PHE A 137 -10.32 1.46 11.49
C PHE A 137 -11.15 1.16 12.75
N THR A 138 -11.79 0.01 12.81
CA THR A 138 -12.32 -0.61 14.03
C THR A 138 -12.09 -2.10 13.85
N PRO A 139 -12.43 -2.91 14.83
CA PRO A 139 -13.18 -4.12 14.53
C PRO A 139 -14.42 -3.84 13.62
N TRP A 140 -14.22 -3.35 12.38
CA TRP A 140 -15.21 -2.73 11.46
C TRP A 140 -15.97 -3.78 10.62
N ALA A 141 -16.01 -5.04 11.07
CA ALA A 141 -16.37 -6.18 10.21
C ALA A 141 -17.88 -6.44 10.05
N ARG A 142 -18.79 -5.57 10.48
CA ARG A 142 -20.21 -5.74 10.11
C ARG A 142 -20.86 -4.42 9.73
N LEU A 143 -21.15 -4.36 8.42
CA LEU A 143 -21.98 -3.40 7.70
C LEU A 143 -21.25 -2.12 7.32
N LEU A 144 -20.73 -2.10 6.10
CA LEU A 144 -21.05 -1.09 5.06
C LEU A 144 -20.45 -1.52 3.71
N GLN A 145 -20.95 -2.63 3.19
CA GLN A 145 -20.93 -2.86 1.74
C GLN A 145 -22.12 -2.08 1.17
N SER A 146 -21.97 -0.77 0.90
CA SER A 146 -22.97 -0.09 0.04
C SER A 146 -22.64 1.29 -0.53
N THR A 147 -21.68 2.09 -0.03
CA THR A 147 -21.71 3.54 -0.38
C THR A 147 -20.48 4.18 -1.01
N CYS A 148 -19.37 3.47 -1.24
CA CYS A 148 -18.22 4.09 -1.92
C CYS A 148 -17.66 3.22 -3.05
N CYS A 149 -18.51 2.89 -4.01
CA CYS A 149 -18.11 2.52 -5.38
C CYS A 149 -19.19 3.10 -6.33
N GLY A 150 -19.37 4.43 -6.28
CA GLY A 150 -20.04 5.18 -7.32
C GLY A 150 -18.99 5.67 -8.30
N GLU A 151 -19.09 5.21 -9.53
CA GLU A 151 -18.29 5.51 -10.72
C GLU A 151 -17.60 6.89 -10.70
N LEU A 152 -16.28 6.91 -10.87
CA LEU A 152 -15.54 8.12 -11.24
C LEU A 152 -15.83 8.43 -12.73
N PRO A 153 -16.43 9.58 -13.10
CA PRO A 153 -16.33 10.07 -14.45
C PRO A 153 -14.97 10.75 -14.62
N ALA A 154 -14.26 10.38 -15.68
CA ALA A 154 -13.07 11.05 -16.13
C ALA A 154 -13.37 12.52 -16.50
N ASP A 155 -12.46 13.38 -16.09
CA ASP A 155 -12.07 14.63 -16.74
C ASP A 155 -13.12 15.76 -16.84
N ARG A 156 -12.91 16.80 -16.03
CA ARG A 156 -12.91 18.19 -16.50
C ARG A 156 -12.19 19.08 -15.49
N GLY A 157 -11.22 19.83 -16.02
CA GLY A 157 -10.41 20.79 -15.28
C GLY A 157 -11.21 21.87 -14.55
N ASP A 158 -10.50 22.52 -13.63
CA ASP A 158 -10.93 23.61 -12.76
C ASP A 158 -12.00 23.24 -11.73
N GLY A 159 -11.53 22.70 -10.61
CA GLY A 159 -12.32 22.54 -9.40
C GLY A 159 -11.42 22.10 -8.27
N HIS A 160 -11.21 22.99 -7.30
CA HIS A 160 -10.65 22.67 -5.99
C HIS A 160 -11.45 21.47 -5.45
N CYS A 161 -10.90 20.26 -5.53
CA CYS A 161 -11.47 19.12 -4.83
C CYS A 161 -11.39 19.50 -3.37
N SER A 162 -12.53 19.81 -2.75
CA SER A 162 -12.59 20.12 -1.33
C SER A 162 -12.19 18.83 -0.61
N THR A 163 -10.89 18.70 -0.36
CA THR A 163 -10.26 17.57 0.34
C THR A 163 -10.97 17.44 1.68
N ARG A 164 -11.90 16.48 1.79
CA ARG A 164 -12.59 16.22 3.06
C ARG A 164 -11.55 15.70 4.04
N GLN A 165 -11.28 16.48 5.08
CA GLN A 165 -10.29 16.17 6.11
C GLN A 165 -10.61 14.85 6.82
N PRO A 166 -9.59 14.06 7.22
CA PRO A 166 -9.79 12.81 7.93
C PRO A 166 -10.52 13.03 9.26
N GLN A 167 -11.65 12.34 9.45
CA GLN A 167 -12.50 12.42 10.65
C GLN A 167 -12.20 11.24 11.60
N VAL A 168 -12.17 11.50 12.90
CA VAL A 168 -12.06 10.46 13.94
C VAL A 168 -13.46 10.16 14.48
N GLY A 169 -13.93 8.93 14.30
CA GLY A 169 -15.19 8.44 14.88
C GLY A 169 -14.95 7.46 16.01
N ILE A 170 -15.47 7.74 17.21
CA ILE A 170 -15.28 6.93 18.41
C ILE A 170 -16.61 6.29 18.84
N ASP A 171 -16.61 4.97 18.95
CA ASP A 171 -17.74 4.18 19.43
C ASP A 171 -17.86 4.29 20.95
N PHE A 172 -18.98 4.80 21.45
CA PHE A 172 -19.30 4.86 22.89
C PHE A 172 -20.53 4.00 23.23
N THR A 173 -20.79 2.95 22.45
CA THR A 173 -21.90 2.04 22.71
C THR A 173 -21.69 1.18 23.94
N ALA A 174 -22.80 0.80 24.58
CA ALA A 174 -22.80 0.03 25.82
C ALA A 174 -22.07 -1.33 25.73
N SER A 175 -21.87 -1.90 24.53
CA SER A 175 -21.10 -3.13 24.32
C SER A 175 -19.63 -3.01 24.73
N ASN A 176 -19.08 -1.78 24.79
CA ASN A 176 -17.71 -1.55 25.22
C ASN A 176 -17.53 -1.62 26.76
N GLY A 177 -18.60 -1.82 27.52
CA GLY A 177 -18.58 -1.84 28.99
C GLY A 177 -18.47 -0.45 29.62
N ASN A 178 -18.68 -0.36 30.93
CA ASN A 178 -18.59 0.91 31.66
C ASN A 178 -17.12 1.38 31.71
N PRO A 179 -16.80 2.64 31.33
CA PRO A 179 -15.41 3.13 31.31
C PRO A 179 -14.74 3.17 32.69
N LEU A 180 -15.48 2.98 33.78
CA LEU A 180 -14.94 2.84 35.14
C LEU A 180 -14.52 1.41 35.48
N ASP A 181 -14.97 0.41 34.73
CA ASP A 181 -14.68 -1.00 34.96
C ASP A 181 -13.39 -1.41 34.22
N PRO A 182 -12.40 -2.05 34.88
CA PRO A 182 -11.14 -2.46 34.25
C PRO A 182 -11.27 -3.41 33.05
N SER A 183 -12.42 -4.04 32.85
CA SER A 183 -12.72 -4.90 31.71
C SER A 183 -13.26 -4.14 30.49
N SER A 184 -13.56 -2.85 30.62
CA SER A 184 -14.05 -2.02 29.51
C SER A 184 -12.92 -1.64 28.55
N LEU A 185 -13.24 -1.60 27.26
CA LEU A 185 -12.32 -1.10 26.24
C LEU A 185 -12.03 0.40 26.37
N HIS A 186 -12.90 1.15 27.06
CA HIS A 186 -12.69 2.57 27.37
C HIS A 186 -12.04 2.82 28.73
N TYR A 187 -11.78 1.78 29.53
CA TYR A 187 -11.14 1.95 30.83
C TYR A 187 -9.72 2.49 30.68
N ILE A 188 -9.52 3.73 31.09
CA ILE A 188 -8.19 4.34 31.14
C ILE A 188 -7.44 3.72 32.33
N ASN A 189 -6.43 2.92 32.02
CA ASN A 189 -5.62 2.26 33.04
C ASN A 189 -4.75 3.28 33.82
N PRO A 190 -4.10 2.88 34.93
CA PRO A 190 -3.24 3.77 35.70
C PRO A 190 -2.06 4.39 34.94
N MET A 191 -1.70 3.85 33.77
CA MET A 191 -0.69 4.42 32.87
C MET A 191 -1.28 5.44 31.89
N GLY A 192 -2.57 5.73 31.98
CA GLY A 192 -3.24 6.74 31.16
C GLY A 192 -3.60 6.26 29.75
N THR A 193 -3.71 4.95 29.50
CA THR A 193 -4.02 4.41 28.16
C THR A 193 -5.13 3.36 28.18
N ASN A 194 -5.71 3.10 27.00
CA ASN A 194 -6.64 2.02 26.68
C ASN A 194 -6.53 1.64 25.20
N GLU A 195 -7.34 0.69 24.73
CA GLU A 195 -7.31 0.21 23.35
C GLU A 195 -7.62 1.34 22.33
N TYR A 196 -8.60 2.20 22.64
CA TYR A 196 -8.95 3.34 21.80
C TYR A 196 -7.84 4.39 21.71
N LEU A 197 -7.24 4.77 22.85
CA LEU A 197 -6.11 5.69 22.89
C LEU A 197 -4.90 5.12 22.14
N SER A 198 -4.61 3.84 22.30
CA SER A 198 -3.52 3.17 21.58
C SER A 198 -3.73 3.24 20.06
N ALA A 199 -4.97 3.02 19.59
CA ALA A 199 -5.33 3.16 18.18
C ALA A 199 -5.22 4.62 17.69
N ILE A 200 -5.74 5.58 18.46
CA ILE A 200 -5.64 7.02 18.16
C ILE A 200 -4.17 7.43 17.99
N TRP A 201 -3.29 7.01 18.89
CA TRP A 201 -1.86 7.31 18.81
C TRP A 201 -1.19 6.61 17.64
N ALA A 202 -1.39 5.31 17.47
CA ALA A 202 -0.70 4.53 16.43
C ALA A 202 -1.02 5.01 15.02
N VAL A 203 -2.29 5.35 14.76
CA VAL A 203 -2.75 5.83 13.45
C VAL A 203 -2.53 7.33 13.31
N GLY A 204 -2.96 8.10 14.32
CA GLY A 204 -2.93 9.55 14.28
C GLY A 204 -1.52 10.10 14.11
N GLN A 205 -0.52 9.52 14.78
CA GLN A 205 0.87 9.98 14.68
C GLN A 205 1.43 9.89 13.27
N ILE A 206 0.98 8.90 12.49
CA ILE A 206 1.39 8.74 11.09
C ILE A 206 0.61 9.72 10.22
N ILE A 207 -0.71 9.76 10.37
CA ILE A 207 -1.59 10.55 9.49
C ILE A 207 -1.38 12.06 9.67
N GLN A 208 -1.08 12.52 10.89
CA GLN A 208 -1.03 13.96 11.17
C GLN A 208 0.07 14.73 10.44
N ASP A 209 1.13 14.06 9.99
CA ASP A 209 2.21 14.70 9.23
C ASP A 209 1.84 14.93 7.77
N TYR A 210 0.74 14.33 7.32
CA TYR A 210 0.17 14.55 5.98
C TYR A 210 -0.96 15.58 5.97
N ASP A 211 -1.36 16.08 7.13
CA ASP A 211 -2.32 17.18 7.26
C ASP A 211 -1.57 18.51 7.52
N SER A 212 -1.87 19.53 6.71
CA SER A 212 -1.16 20.81 6.77
C SER A 212 -1.55 21.68 7.96
N ASP A 213 -2.82 21.62 8.38
CA ASP A 213 -3.32 22.43 9.50
C ASP A 213 -3.36 21.64 10.82
N LYS A 214 -3.26 20.31 10.74
CA LYS A 214 -3.28 19.37 11.87
C LYS A 214 -4.54 19.52 12.71
N MET A 215 -5.66 19.93 12.11
CA MET A 215 -6.94 20.06 12.77
C MET A 215 -7.84 18.89 12.40
N PHE A 216 -8.11 18.03 13.38
CA PHE A 216 -8.88 16.80 13.16
C PHE A 216 -10.27 16.90 13.77
N PRO A 217 -11.34 16.82 12.98
CA PRO A 217 -12.68 16.69 13.51
C PRO A 217 -12.84 15.34 14.24
N ALA A 218 -13.24 15.39 15.51
CA ALA A 218 -13.38 14.21 16.36
C ALA A 218 -14.82 14.07 16.88
N LEU A 219 -15.46 12.98 16.50
CA LEU A 219 -16.87 12.69 16.71
C LEU A 219 -17.05 11.39 17.48
N GLY A 220 -18.02 11.36 18.38
CA GLY A 220 -18.46 10.18 19.11
C GLY A 220 -19.84 9.74 18.65
N PHE A 221 -20.17 8.45 18.81
CA PHE A 221 -21.51 7.95 18.57
C PHE A 221 -21.91 6.86 19.57
N GLY A 222 -23.22 6.63 19.72
CA GLY A 222 -23.72 5.54 20.55
C GLY A 222 -23.76 5.85 22.05
N ALA A 223 -23.72 7.13 22.42
CA ALA A 223 -23.83 7.57 23.81
C ALA A 223 -25.03 8.49 24.02
N GLN A 224 -25.52 8.54 25.25
CA GLN A 224 -26.43 9.56 25.72
C GLN A 224 -25.66 10.75 26.27
N LEU A 225 -26.06 11.94 25.84
CA LEU A 225 -25.44 13.21 26.24
C LEU A 225 -26.32 13.98 27.22
N PRO A 226 -25.75 14.66 28.22
CA PRO A 226 -26.50 15.62 29.02
C PRO A 226 -26.93 16.84 28.17
N PRO A 227 -27.98 17.58 28.59
CA PRO A 227 -28.79 17.39 29.80
C PRO A 227 -30.00 16.45 29.60
N ASP A 228 -30.41 16.20 28.36
CA ASP A 228 -31.64 15.49 28.04
C ASP A 228 -31.46 13.97 27.93
N TRP A 229 -30.22 13.48 28.02
CA TRP A 229 -29.85 12.07 27.98
C TRP A 229 -30.42 11.35 26.76
N LYS A 230 -30.57 12.07 25.65
CA LYS A 230 -30.94 11.47 24.38
C LYS A 230 -29.75 10.77 23.77
N VAL A 231 -30.05 9.66 23.12
CA VAL A 231 -29.07 8.93 22.33
C VAL A 231 -28.59 9.83 21.21
N SER A 232 -27.30 10.12 21.22
CA SER A 232 -26.65 10.76 20.13
C SER A 232 -25.94 9.73 19.28
N HIS A 233 -26.26 9.77 18.01
CA HIS A 233 -25.62 8.95 17.01
C HIS A 233 -24.42 9.66 16.37
N GLU A 234 -24.18 10.91 16.74
CA GLU A 234 -23.00 11.69 16.36
C GLU A 234 -22.91 12.93 17.24
N PHE A 235 -21.76 13.15 17.89
CA PHE A 235 -21.52 14.37 18.67
C PHE A 235 -20.04 14.73 18.67
N ALA A 236 -19.74 16.02 18.74
CA ALA A 236 -18.36 16.48 18.91
C ALA A 236 -17.84 16.04 20.29
N ILE A 237 -16.76 15.26 20.33
CA ILE A 237 -16.22 14.75 21.61
C ILE A 237 -15.60 15.87 22.47
N ASN A 238 -15.25 17.00 21.85
CA ASN A 238 -14.86 18.23 22.55
C ASN A 238 -16.07 19.02 23.10
N PHE A 239 -17.29 18.49 22.96
CA PHE A 239 -18.58 19.12 23.30
C PHE A 239 -18.84 20.49 22.66
N ASN A 240 -18.14 20.81 21.56
CA ASN A 240 -18.41 21.99 20.76
C ASN A 240 -19.11 21.58 19.45
N PRO A 241 -20.45 21.60 19.38
CA PRO A 241 -21.19 21.16 18.21
C PRO A 241 -20.98 22.06 16.98
N THR A 242 -20.48 23.28 17.16
CA THR A 242 -20.17 24.20 16.06
C THR A 242 -18.76 24.05 15.52
N ASN A 243 -17.87 23.40 16.26
CA ASN A 243 -16.47 23.21 15.89
C ASN A 243 -15.94 21.90 16.51
N PRO A 244 -16.07 20.76 15.80
CA PRO A 244 -15.63 19.46 16.29
C PRO A 244 -14.12 19.24 16.19
N PHE A 245 -13.35 20.25 15.77
CA PHE A 245 -11.93 20.09 15.48
C PHE A 245 -11.06 20.09 16.75
N CYS A 246 -10.11 19.16 16.76
CA CYS A 246 -9.08 18.99 17.77
C CYS A 246 -7.71 19.29 17.15
N SER A 247 -6.87 20.01 17.89
CA SER A 247 -5.50 20.33 17.47
C SER A 247 -4.59 19.12 17.63
N GLY A 248 -4.23 18.48 16.53
CA GLY A 248 -3.37 17.30 16.48
C GLY A 248 -3.97 16.07 17.15
N VAL A 249 -3.18 15.01 17.16
CA VAL A 249 -3.53 13.74 17.82
C VAL A 249 -3.66 13.93 19.33
N ASP A 250 -2.78 14.75 19.91
CA ASP A 250 -2.85 15.17 21.32
C ASP A 250 -4.21 15.77 21.68
N GLY A 251 -4.73 16.67 20.84
CA GLY A 251 -6.04 17.28 21.04
C GLY A 251 -7.18 16.27 21.00
N ILE A 252 -7.09 15.26 20.12
CA ILE A 252 -8.08 14.17 20.03
C ILE A 252 -8.03 13.31 21.31
N ALA A 253 -6.84 12.90 21.74
CA ALA A 253 -6.65 12.08 22.95
C ALA A 253 -7.13 12.79 24.22
N GLN A 254 -6.87 14.10 24.33
CA GLN A 254 -7.36 14.95 25.41
C GLN A 254 -8.89 15.05 25.40
N ALA A 255 -9.48 15.35 24.25
CA ALA A 255 -10.93 15.47 24.12
C ALA A 255 -11.65 14.13 24.42
N TYR A 256 -11.09 13.01 23.94
CA TYR A 256 -11.57 11.67 24.24
C TYR A 256 -11.56 11.40 25.76
N SER A 257 -10.43 11.64 26.42
CA SER A 257 -10.31 11.38 27.86
C SER A 257 -11.24 12.27 28.68
N ALA A 258 -11.41 13.53 28.26
CA ALA A 258 -12.32 14.48 28.91
C ALA A 258 -13.79 14.16 28.67
N CYS A 259 -14.16 13.51 27.56
CA CYS A 259 -15.55 13.23 27.25
C CYS A 259 -16.13 12.03 28.01
N LEU A 260 -15.30 11.02 28.31
CA LEU A 260 -15.72 9.75 28.93
C LEU A 260 -16.55 9.92 30.21
N PRO A 261 -16.20 10.79 31.17
CA PRO A 261 -16.97 10.95 32.42
C PRO A 261 -18.32 11.65 32.24
N HIS A 262 -18.55 12.28 31.08
CA HIS A 262 -19.70 13.15 30.83
C HIS A 262 -20.76 12.50 29.94
N ILE A 263 -20.50 11.29 29.42
CA ILE A 263 -21.41 10.56 28.55
C ILE A 263 -21.86 9.25 29.19
N ARG A 264 -23.04 8.77 28.82
CA ARG A 264 -23.51 7.45 29.20
C ARG A 264 -23.52 6.55 27.99
N PHE A 265 -22.81 5.43 28.06
CA PHE A 265 -22.78 4.50 26.95
C PHE A 265 -24.16 3.89 26.78
N TYR A 266 -24.67 3.88 25.54
CA TYR A 266 -26.03 3.44 25.26
C TYR A 266 -26.05 2.42 24.13
N GLY A 267 -27.11 1.62 24.08
CA GLY A 267 -27.31 0.60 23.06
C GLY A 267 -28.79 0.42 22.73
N PRO A 268 -29.15 -0.25 21.62
CA PRO A 268 -28.28 -1.11 20.82
C PRO A 268 -27.37 -0.33 19.88
N THR A 269 -26.26 -0.95 19.48
CA THR A 269 -25.29 -0.42 18.51
C THR A 269 -26.02 -0.07 17.20
N ASN A 270 -26.33 1.21 16.99
CA ASN A 270 -27.02 1.69 15.79
C ASN A 270 -26.14 2.73 15.08
N PHE A 271 -25.42 2.25 14.08
CA PHE A 271 -24.50 3.02 13.23
C PHE A 271 -25.19 3.85 12.14
N SER A 272 -26.50 3.72 11.94
CA SER A 272 -27.18 4.35 10.80
C SER A 272 -26.99 5.87 10.69
N PRO A 273 -26.92 6.68 11.77
CA PRO A 273 -26.91 8.12 11.59
C PRO A 273 -25.52 8.74 11.34
N ILE A 274 -24.43 8.17 11.87
CA ILE A 274 -23.07 8.65 11.57
C ILE A 274 -22.70 8.38 10.11
N VAL A 275 -23.12 7.24 9.57
CA VAL A 275 -22.95 6.89 8.16
C VAL A 275 -23.65 7.88 7.23
N ASN A 276 -24.86 8.32 7.60
CA ASN A 276 -25.64 9.26 6.81
C ASN A 276 -25.13 10.71 6.88
N HIS A 277 -24.36 11.06 7.92
CA HIS A 277 -23.71 12.37 8.02
C HIS A 277 -22.44 12.43 7.16
N VAL A 278 -21.61 11.38 7.19
CA VAL A 278 -20.38 11.29 6.41
C VAL A 278 -20.65 11.12 4.90
N ALA A 279 -21.79 10.52 4.53
CA ALA A 279 -22.19 10.29 3.14
C ALA A 279 -22.85 11.51 2.43
N ARG A 280 -23.10 12.62 3.14
CA ARG A 280 -23.53 13.89 2.52
C ARG A 280 -22.35 14.74 2.13
#